data_AF-A0A2U1PKX3-F1
#
_entry.id   AF-A0A2U1PKX3-F1
#
_cell.length_a   1.000
_cell.length_b   1.000
_cell.length_c   1.000
_cell.angle_alpha   90.00
_cell.angle_beta   90.00
_cell.angle_gamma   90.00
#
_symmetry.space_group_name_H-M   'P 1'
#
loop_
_entity.id
_entity.type
_entity.pdbx_description
1 polymer ?
#
loop_
_entity_poly.entity_id
_entity_poly.type
_entity_poly.pdbx_seq_one_letter_code
_entity_poly.pdbx_strand_id
1 'polypeptide(L)'
;MASKKVLMLCGDYMEDAEVMVPFQALQAYGLLVDAVCPGKKSGDICRTAIHQTSQHQTYSECRGHNFTLNATFDEIDLSTYDGLVLPGGRAGEYLAMDERVLNLVTHVAKSGKPIAAICHGQLIMAAADILKGRKVTAYPAVGPVLVAAGAHWVEPQTLASCTVDGNIITGVTYYGHAEYIRHFIKALGGTVTGSNKRILFLCGDYMEDYEVYVPFQSLEALGCHVDAVCPNKIAGETCVTAVHDFEGDQTYSEKPGHSFKLTANFKETDASSYDALVIPGGRAPEYLSLDPAVIKLVKDFMEAEKPVASICHGQQILSAAGVLKGKKCTAYPAVKLNVVLGGGTWLEPDPIDRCFTDGNLVTGAAWPGHPQFISQLMSLLGIKTLASCTRDGNIITGVTYYGHAEYIRHFIKALGGTVTGSDKRILFLCGDYMEDYEVYVPFQSLEALGCHVDAVCPNKIAGDTCATAVHDFEGDQTYSEKPGHSFKLTANFKETDASSYDALVIPGGRAPEYLALDPAVIKLVKDFMEAEKPVASICHGQQILSAAGVLKGKKCTAYPAVKLNVVLGGGTWLEPDPIDRCFTDGNLVTGAAWPGHPQFISQLMSLLGIKVCF
;
A
#
# COMPACT_ATOMS: atom_id res chain seq x y z
N MET A 1 -13.39 16.23 4.52
CA MET A 1 -13.47 15.32 5.69
C MET A 1 -12.30 14.34 5.61
N ALA A 2 -11.74 13.89 6.73
CA ALA A 2 -10.69 12.87 6.73
C ALA A 2 -11.19 11.57 6.06
N SER A 3 -10.30 10.82 5.41
CA SER A 3 -10.63 9.51 4.86
C SER A 3 -11.15 8.59 5.97
N LYS A 4 -12.18 7.80 5.66
CA LYS A 4 -12.77 6.84 6.59
C LYS A 4 -11.80 5.68 6.85
N LYS A 5 -11.66 5.27 8.10
CA LYS A 5 -10.78 4.17 8.51
C LYS A 5 -11.60 2.95 8.92
N VAL A 6 -11.29 1.77 8.40
CA VAL A 6 -11.99 0.51 8.68
C VAL A 6 -11.04 -0.46 9.36
N LEU A 7 -11.52 -1.11 10.41
CA LEU A 7 -10.82 -2.22 11.04
C LEU A 7 -11.32 -3.53 10.44
N MET A 8 -10.42 -4.42 10.05
CA MET A 8 -10.74 -5.77 9.62
C MET A 8 -10.17 -6.76 10.62
N LEU A 9 -11.05 -7.54 11.26
CA LEU A 9 -10.65 -8.54 12.24
C LEU A 9 -10.36 -9.87 11.56
N CYS A 10 -9.08 -10.17 11.37
CA CYS A 10 -8.58 -11.34 10.70
C CYS A 10 -8.30 -12.51 11.66
N GLY A 11 -8.14 -13.69 11.09
CA GLY A 11 -7.71 -14.89 11.78
C GLY A 11 -7.17 -15.95 10.82
N ASP A 12 -6.43 -16.93 11.35
CA ASP A 12 -6.01 -18.10 10.59
C ASP A 12 -7.23 -18.90 10.11
N TYR A 13 -7.17 -19.33 8.86
CA TYR A 13 -8.25 -19.98 8.12
C TYR A 13 -9.55 -19.18 8.07
N MET A 14 -9.46 -17.84 8.11
CA MET A 14 -10.52 -17.00 7.54
C MET A 14 -10.67 -17.29 6.04
N GLU A 15 -11.86 -17.08 5.51
CA GLU A 15 -12.15 -17.33 4.09
C GLU A 15 -11.40 -16.33 3.21
N ASP A 16 -10.73 -16.82 2.17
CA ASP A 16 -9.74 -16.09 1.38
C ASP A 16 -10.34 -14.92 0.60
N ALA A 17 -11.50 -15.12 -0.03
CA ALA A 17 -12.22 -14.06 -0.71
C ALA A 17 -12.85 -13.09 0.30
N GLU A 18 -13.39 -13.59 1.41
CA GLU A 18 -14.07 -12.76 2.43
C GLU A 18 -13.13 -11.82 3.19
N VAL A 19 -11.82 -12.06 3.15
CA VAL A 19 -10.81 -11.09 3.59
C VAL A 19 -10.35 -10.21 2.44
N MET A 20 -9.88 -10.77 1.33
CA MET A 20 -9.14 -10.01 0.32
C MET A 20 -10.03 -9.06 -0.48
N VAL A 21 -11.23 -9.49 -0.85
CA VAL A 21 -12.16 -8.67 -1.63
C VAL A 21 -12.55 -7.40 -0.87
N PRO A 22 -13.09 -7.45 0.37
CA PRO A 22 -13.38 -6.21 1.10
C PRO A 22 -12.12 -5.42 1.45
N PHE A 23 -10.98 -6.06 1.71
CA PHE A 23 -9.74 -5.36 2.03
C PHE A 23 -9.31 -4.44 0.89
N GLN A 24 -9.18 -4.99 -0.32
CA GLN A 24 -8.71 -4.24 -1.48
C GLN A 24 -9.79 -3.37 -2.12
N ALA A 25 -11.06 -3.79 -2.10
CA ALA A 25 -12.17 -2.98 -2.61
C ALA A 25 -12.32 -1.67 -1.83
N LEU A 26 -12.32 -1.74 -0.49
CA LEU A 26 -12.44 -0.54 0.34
C LEU A 26 -11.26 0.40 0.15
N GLN A 27 -10.04 -0.14 0.02
CA GLN A 27 -8.84 0.64 -0.34
C GLN A 27 -8.98 1.31 -1.71
N ALA A 28 -9.48 0.59 -2.73
CA ALA A 28 -9.73 1.14 -4.07
C ALA A 28 -10.74 2.31 -4.03
N TYR A 29 -11.66 2.32 -3.06
CA TYR A 29 -12.64 3.39 -2.88
C TYR A 29 -12.15 4.56 -2.03
N GLY A 30 -10.88 4.52 -1.62
CA GLY A 30 -10.19 5.57 -0.88
C GLY A 30 -10.34 5.48 0.63
N LEU A 31 -10.75 4.33 1.18
CA LEU A 31 -10.78 4.09 2.62
C LEU A 31 -9.43 3.53 3.09
N LEU A 32 -9.06 3.84 4.33
CA LEU A 32 -7.96 3.17 5.02
C LEU A 32 -8.48 1.87 5.65
N VAL A 33 -7.74 0.78 5.51
CA VAL A 33 -8.14 -0.53 6.07
C VAL A 33 -6.95 -1.13 6.83
N ASP A 34 -7.13 -1.32 8.13
CA ASP A 34 -6.16 -2.00 8.98
C ASP A 34 -6.67 -3.42 9.27
N ALA A 35 -5.90 -4.42 8.86
CA ALA A 35 -6.16 -5.83 9.07
C ALA A 35 -5.32 -6.34 10.25
N VAL A 36 -5.99 -6.84 11.28
CA VAL A 36 -5.38 -7.26 12.55
C VAL A 36 -5.80 -8.67 12.94
N CYS A 37 -4.95 -9.42 13.62
CA CYS A 37 -5.28 -10.72 14.20
C CYS A 37 -4.77 -10.78 15.65
N PRO A 38 -5.58 -11.22 16.62
CA PRO A 38 -5.14 -11.32 18.01
C PRO A 38 -3.89 -12.21 18.14
N GLY A 39 -2.88 -11.71 18.85
CA GLY A 39 -1.60 -12.41 19.03
C GLY A 39 -0.64 -12.32 17.83
N LYS A 40 -0.95 -11.51 16.81
CA LYS A 40 -0.07 -11.23 15.66
C LYS A 40 0.17 -9.73 15.49
N LYS A 41 1.30 -9.40 14.86
CA LYS A 41 1.77 -8.04 14.56
C LYS A 41 1.63 -7.73 13.07
N SER A 42 1.78 -6.44 12.73
CA SER A 42 1.95 -6.04 11.33
C SER A 42 3.11 -6.80 10.69
N GLY A 43 2.93 -7.28 9.46
CA GLY A 43 3.88 -8.13 8.73
C GLY A 43 3.71 -9.64 8.99
N ASP A 44 2.98 -10.05 10.03
CA ASP A 44 2.68 -11.47 10.26
C ASP A 44 1.65 -12.00 9.26
N ILE A 45 1.71 -13.30 9.01
CA ILE A 45 0.85 -14.00 8.06
C ILE A 45 -0.31 -14.69 8.78
N CYS A 46 -1.52 -14.52 8.24
CA CYS A 46 -2.64 -15.43 8.45
C CYS A 46 -2.77 -16.39 7.26
N ARG A 47 -2.90 -17.68 7.54
CA ARG A 47 -3.28 -18.64 6.49
C ARG A 47 -4.75 -18.42 6.15
N THR A 48 -5.17 -18.55 4.91
CA THR A 48 -6.59 -18.49 4.55
C THR A 48 -7.13 -19.85 4.09
N ALA A 49 -8.45 -19.95 4.08
CA ALA A 49 -9.19 -21.11 3.61
C ALA A 49 -10.01 -20.73 2.38
N ILE A 50 -10.07 -21.61 1.40
CA ILE A 50 -10.95 -21.51 0.24
C ILE A 50 -12.12 -22.45 0.50
N HIS A 51 -13.31 -21.89 0.69
CA HIS A 51 -14.53 -22.66 0.94
C HIS A 51 -15.37 -22.74 -0.32
N GLN A 52 -15.32 -23.88 -0.99
CA GLN A 52 -16.03 -24.06 -2.24
C GLN A 52 -17.26 -24.97 -2.09
N THR A 53 -18.39 -24.56 -2.66
CA THR A 53 -19.54 -25.46 -2.82
C THR A 53 -19.15 -26.70 -3.63
N SER A 54 -19.46 -27.86 -3.08
CA SER A 54 -19.16 -29.16 -3.67
C SER A 54 -20.45 -29.94 -3.91
N GLN A 55 -20.36 -31.09 -4.59
CA GLN A 55 -21.50 -32.01 -4.74
C GLN A 55 -21.87 -32.72 -3.42
N HIS A 56 -21.12 -32.47 -2.34
CA HIS A 56 -21.35 -33.04 -1.03
C HIS A 56 -22.32 -32.18 -0.20
N GLN A 57 -22.68 -32.66 0.99
CA GLN A 57 -23.64 -32.00 1.88
C GLN A 57 -23.19 -30.61 2.37
N THR A 58 -21.89 -30.30 2.28
CA THR A 58 -21.29 -29.04 2.69
C THR A 58 -20.15 -28.64 1.76
N TYR A 59 -19.54 -27.48 2.02
CA TYR A 59 -18.39 -27.00 1.28
C TYR A 59 -17.17 -27.92 1.45
N SER A 60 -16.31 -27.96 0.43
CA SER A 60 -14.94 -28.46 0.54
C SER A 60 -14.01 -27.32 0.93
N GLU A 61 -12.91 -27.66 1.59
CA GLU A 61 -11.88 -26.69 1.93
C GLU A 61 -10.52 -27.06 1.35
N CYS A 62 -9.83 -26.09 0.78
CA CYS A 62 -8.39 -26.10 0.56
C CYS A 62 -7.75 -24.83 1.13
N ARG A 63 -6.42 -24.79 1.13
CA ARG A 63 -5.67 -23.61 1.58
C ARG A 63 -5.59 -22.57 0.45
N GLY A 64 -5.93 -21.33 0.77
CA GLY A 64 -5.79 -20.19 -0.12
C GLY A 64 -4.42 -19.52 -0.03
N HIS A 65 -4.39 -18.23 -0.30
CA HIS A 65 -3.20 -17.39 -0.16
C HIS A 65 -2.77 -17.24 1.31
N ASN A 66 -1.51 -16.86 1.53
CA ASN A 66 -1.12 -16.29 2.81
C ASN A 66 -1.50 -14.80 2.83
N PHE A 67 -2.28 -14.40 3.83
CA PHE A 67 -2.70 -13.01 4.01
C PHE A 67 -1.77 -12.31 5.01
N THR A 68 -1.00 -11.32 4.56
CA THR A 68 -0.13 -10.52 5.41
C THR A 68 -0.91 -9.39 6.09
N LEU A 69 -0.85 -9.34 7.42
CA LEU A 69 -1.46 -8.28 8.21
C LEU A 69 -0.69 -6.96 8.05
N ASN A 70 -1.39 -5.84 8.02
CA ASN A 70 -0.76 -4.51 7.91
C ASN A 70 -0.84 -3.70 9.22
N ALA A 71 -1.46 -4.24 10.27
CA ALA A 71 -1.56 -3.61 11.58
C ALA A 71 -1.42 -4.64 12.72
N THR A 72 -0.98 -4.16 13.88
CA THR A 72 -0.82 -4.97 15.10
C THR A 72 -2.08 -4.91 15.96
N PHE A 73 -2.64 -6.06 16.33
CA PHE A 73 -3.90 -6.12 17.08
C PHE A 73 -3.84 -5.40 18.43
N ASP A 74 -2.74 -5.54 19.17
CA ASP A 74 -2.61 -4.97 20.52
C ASP A 74 -2.27 -3.45 20.52
N GLU A 75 -2.09 -2.84 19.34
CA GLU A 75 -1.69 -1.44 19.18
C GLU A 75 -2.81 -0.55 18.60
N ILE A 76 -3.98 -1.13 18.30
CA ILE A 76 -5.09 -0.38 17.69
C ILE A 76 -5.83 0.51 18.69
N ASP A 77 -6.12 1.74 18.27
CA ASP A 77 -7.08 2.61 18.94
C ASP A 77 -8.45 2.54 18.23
N LEU A 78 -9.40 1.85 18.87
CA LEU A 78 -10.77 1.65 18.36
C LEU A 78 -11.56 2.95 18.15
N SER A 79 -11.15 4.05 18.80
CA SER A 79 -11.79 5.35 18.60
C SER A 79 -11.56 5.90 17.19
N THR A 80 -10.43 5.55 16.56
CA THR A 80 -9.99 6.06 15.25
C THR A 80 -10.69 5.41 14.05
N TYR A 81 -11.34 4.27 14.24
CA TYR A 81 -12.02 3.54 13.16
C TYR A 81 -13.46 3.99 13.00
N ASP A 82 -13.96 4.06 11.78
CA ASP A 82 -15.35 4.38 11.45
C ASP A 82 -16.23 3.14 11.32
N GLY A 83 -15.65 1.95 11.12
CA GLY A 83 -16.40 0.70 11.02
C GLY A 83 -15.52 -0.55 11.18
N LEU A 84 -16.19 -1.69 11.31
CA LEU A 84 -15.57 -3.01 11.53
C LEU A 84 -16.04 -4.01 10.48
N VAL A 85 -15.11 -4.79 9.94
CA VAL A 85 -15.38 -5.93 9.05
C VAL A 85 -14.97 -7.22 9.76
N LEU A 86 -15.86 -8.22 9.72
CA LEU A 86 -15.68 -9.56 10.27
C LEU A 86 -15.79 -10.59 9.12
N PRO A 87 -14.66 -10.99 8.51
CA PRO A 87 -14.63 -12.11 7.57
C PRO A 87 -15.12 -13.41 8.22
N GLY A 88 -15.61 -14.34 7.42
CA GLY A 88 -15.99 -15.67 7.87
C GLY A 88 -14.85 -16.68 7.78
N GLY A 89 -15.11 -17.81 7.13
CA GLY A 89 -14.27 -19.00 7.20
C GLY A 89 -14.28 -19.64 8.59
N ARG A 90 -13.23 -20.37 8.94
CA ARG A 90 -13.12 -21.02 10.26
C ARG A 90 -12.66 -20.08 11.37
N ALA A 91 -12.13 -18.91 11.03
CA ALA A 91 -11.60 -17.97 12.00
C ALA A 91 -12.65 -17.53 13.04
N GLY A 92 -13.89 -17.32 12.59
CA GLY A 92 -15.00 -16.92 13.47
C GLY A 92 -15.25 -17.89 14.63
N GLU A 93 -14.98 -19.18 14.46
CA GLU A 93 -15.19 -20.21 15.49
C GLU A 93 -14.29 -20.00 16.71
N TYR A 94 -12.99 -19.80 16.49
CA TYR A 94 -12.03 -19.67 17.58
C TYR A 94 -11.89 -18.21 18.05
N LEU A 95 -12.07 -17.22 17.16
CA LEU A 95 -12.05 -15.80 17.53
C LEU A 95 -13.23 -15.44 18.45
N ALA A 96 -14.37 -16.12 18.30
CA ALA A 96 -15.52 -15.97 19.21
C ALA A 96 -15.23 -16.41 20.66
N MET A 97 -14.10 -17.07 20.91
CA MET A 97 -13.68 -17.50 22.25
C MET A 97 -12.59 -16.61 22.87
N ASP A 98 -12.04 -15.64 22.12
CA ASP A 98 -11.01 -14.73 22.62
C ASP A 98 -11.65 -13.49 23.26
N GLU A 99 -11.48 -13.32 24.59
CA GLU A 99 -12.06 -12.19 25.32
C GLU A 99 -11.64 -10.82 24.77
N ARG A 100 -10.42 -10.68 24.23
CA ARG A 100 -9.95 -9.42 23.65
C ARG A 100 -10.75 -9.07 22.40
N VAL A 101 -11.05 -10.07 21.58
CA VAL A 101 -11.91 -9.93 20.39
C VAL A 101 -13.33 -9.56 20.81
N LEU A 102 -13.91 -10.24 21.79
CA LEU A 102 -15.28 -9.95 22.25
C LEU A 102 -15.39 -8.53 22.82
N ASN A 103 -14.38 -8.08 23.57
CA ASN A 103 -14.30 -6.72 24.10
C ASN A 103 -14.23 -5.67 22.98
N LEU A 104 -13.43 -5.93 21.94
CA LEU A 104 -13.31 -5.09 20.76
C LEU A 104 -14.66 -4.95 20.03
N VAL A 105 -15.30 -6.07 19.71
CA VAL A 105 -16.59 -6.09 18.99
C VAL A 105 -17.67 -5.40 19.81
N THR A 106 -17.72 -5.65 21.11
CA THR A 106 -18.65 -5.00 22.04
C THR A 106 -18.41 -3.48 22.10
N HIS A 107 -17.16 -3.03 22.12
CA HIS A 107 -16.82 -1.62 22.12
C HIS A 107 -17.30 -0.92 20.85
N VAL A 108 -17.02 -1.50 19.67
CA VAL A 108 -17.49 -0.97 18.38
C VAL A 108 -19.02 -0.95 18.34
N ALA A 109 -19.70 -2.01 18.78
CA ALA A 109 -21.16 -2.07 18.80
C ALA A 109 -21.78 -0.98 19.68
N LYS A 110 -21.22 -0.74 20.88
CA LYS A 110 -21.67 0.34 21.80
C LYS A 110 -21.49 1.73 21.22
N SER A 111 -20.50 1.94 20.34
CA SER A 111 -20.27 3.22 19.67
C SER A 111 -21.27 3.51 18.54
N GLY A 112 -22.09 2.53 18.13
CA GLY A 112 -23.06 2.67 17.04
C GLY A 112 -22.41 2.69 15.63
N LYS A 113 -21.09 2.49 15.54
CA LYS A 113 -20.37 2.41 14.26
C LYS A 113 -20.83 1.19 13.44
N PRO A 114 -20.80 1.26 12.09
CA PRO A 114 -21.09 0.13 11.22
C PRO A 114 -20.25 -1.11 11.52
N ILE A 115 -20.91 -2.27 11.62
CA ILE A 115 -20.27 -3.59 11.68
C ILE A 115 -20.81 -4.41 10.51
N ALA A 116 -19.90 -4.90 9.67
CA ALA A 116 -20.19 -5.77 8.56
C ALA A 116 -19.60 -7.16 8.85
N ALA A 117 -20.44 -8.19 8.87
CA ALA A 117 -20.02 -9.57 9.10
C ALA A 117 -20.54 -10.49 8.00
N ILE A 118 -19.78 -11.52 7.66
CA ILE A 118 -20.15 -12.43 6.56
C ILE A 118 -19.88 -13.89 6.93
N CYS A 119 -20.73 -14.78 6.42
CA CYS A 119 -20.60 -16.23 6.55
C CYS A 119 -20.60 -16.68 8.02
N HIS A 120 -19.44 -17.00 8.58
CA HIS A 120 -19.27 -17.43 9.98
C HIS A 120 -18.77 -16.30 10.91
N GLY A 121 -18.45 -15.10 10.39
CA GLY A 121 -18.04 -13.95 11.21
C GLY A 121 -19.09 -13.53 12.24
N GLN A 122 -20.37 -13.83 11.96
CA GLN A 122 -21.50 -13.61 12.86
C GLN A 122 -21.42 -14.43 14.17
N LEU A 123 -20.64 -15.51 14.22
CA LEU A 123 -20.39 -16.25 15.47
C LEU A 123 -19.75 -15.34 16.53
N ILE A 124 -18.83 -14.47 16.11
CA ILE A 124 -18.18 -13.49 17.00
C ILE A 124 -19.22 -12.50 17.54
N MET A 125 -20.15 -12.06 16.70
CA MET A 125 -21.21 -11.14 17.11
C MET A 125 -22.19 -11.78 18.11
N ALA A 126 -22.51 -13.07 17.92
CA ALA A 126 -23.32 -13.83 18.86
C ALA A 126 -22.63 -13.98 20.21
N ALA A 127 -21.34 -14.34 20.21
CA ALA A 127 -20.53 -14.45 21.43
C ALA A 127 -20.33 -13.11 22.15
N ALA A 128 -20.30 -12.00 21.42
CA ALA A 128 -20.24 -10.65 21.98
C ALA A 128 -21.60 -10.14 22.52
N ASP A 129 -22.68 -10.92 22.41
CA ASP A 129 -24.04 -10.57 22.84
C ASP A 129 -24.57 -9.25 22.24
N ILE A 130 -24.23 -8.96 20.97
CA ILE A 130 -24.64 -7.73 20.29
C ILE A 130 -25.85 -7.89 19.34
N LEU A 131 -26.46 -9.09 19.31
CA LEU A 131 -27.46 -9.46 18.32
C LEU A 131 -28.91 -9.42 18.81
N LYS A 132 -29.16 -9.18 20.10
CA LYS A 132 -30.51 -9.20 20.67
C LYS A 132 -31.46 -8.25 19.93
N GLY A 133 -32.51 -8.79 19.33
CA GLY A 133 -33.53 -8.06 18.56
C GLY A 133 -33.06 -7.55 17.19
N ARG A 134 -31.83 -7.89 16.76
CA ARG A 134 -31.28 -7.45 15.47
C ARG A 134 -31.69 -8.40 14.35
N LYS A 135 -32.04 -7.87 13.18
CA LYS A 135 -32.27 -8.70 11.99
C LYS A 135 -30.94 -9.05 11.34
N VAL A 136 -30.64 -10.34 11.22
CA VAL A 136 -29.37 -10.82 10.65
C VAL A 136 -29.57 -12.06 9.79
N THR A 137 -28.71 -12.19 8.79
CA THR A 137 -28.48 -13.44 8.05
C THR A 137 -27.03 -13.89 8.25
N ALA A 138 -26.68 -15.09 7.82
CA ALA A 138 -25.35 -15.67 7.90
C ALA A 138 -25.28 -16.93 7.05
N TYR A 139 -24.15 -17.64 7.06
CA TYR A 139 -24.12 -19.00 6.54
C TYR A 139 -25.21 -19.85 7.24
N PRO A 140 -26.00 -20.68 6.53
CA PRO A 140 -27.20 -21.32 7.12
C PRO A 140 -26.93 -22.10 8.41
N ALA A 141 -25.78 -22.77 8.51
CA ALA A 141 -25.41 -23.55 9.70
C ALA A 141 -25.22 -22.68 10.97
N VAL A 142 -25.00 -21.38 10.83
CA VAL A 142 -24.83 -20.42 11.94
C VAL A 142 -26.18 -19.97 12.50
N GLY A 143 -27.27 -20.09 11.72
CA GLY A 143 -28.62 -19.62 12.06
C GLY A 143 -29.10 -20.02 13.48
N PRO A 144 -29.01 -21.30 13.90
CA PRO A 144 -29.42 -21.71 15.24
C PRO A 144 -28.72 -20.95 16.37
N VAL A 145 -27.42 -20.67 16.24
CA VAL A 145 -26.65 -19.92 17.24
C VAL A 145 -27.10 -18.46 17.30
N LEU A 146 -27.40 -17.84 16.16
CA LEU A 146 -27.87 -16.45 16.13
C LEU A 146 -29.27 -16.31 16.74
N VAL A 147 -30.17 -17.29 16.50
CA VAL A 147 -31.48 -17.35 17.16
C VAL A 147 -31.32 -17.48 18.67
N ALA A 148 -30.42 -18.35 19.13
CA ALA A 148 -30.13 -18.53 20.56
C ALA A 148 -29.55 -17.25 21.20
N ALA A 149 -28.78 -16.46 20.45
CA ALA A 149 -28.29 -15.14 20.85
C ALA A 149 -29.37 -14.03 20.78
N GLY A 150 -30.63 -14.38 20.52
CA GLY A 150 -31.76 -13.45 20.52
C GLY A 150 -31.91 -12.63 19.23
N ALA A 151 -31.24 -13.01 18.15
CA ALA A 151 -31.38 -12.35 16.86
C ALA A 151 -32.69 -12.71 16.15
N HIS A 152 -33.21 -11.79 15.34
CA HIS A 152 -34.27 -12.07 14.38
C HIS A 152 -33.64 -12.66 13.10
N TRP A 153 -33.55 -13.99 13.06
CA TRP A 153 -32.97 -14.71 11.93
C TRP A 153 -33.74 -14.46 10.63
N VAL A 154 -33.00 -14.09 9.59
CA VAL A 154 -33.48 -13.97 8.21
C VAL A 154 -32.92 -15.13 7.41
N GLU A 155 -33.79 -16.10 7.12
CA GLU A 155 -33.44 -17.25 6.29
C GLU A 155 -32.96 -16.78 4.91
N PRO A 156 -31.74 -17.15 4.47
CA PRO A 156 -31.20 -16.67 3.22
C PRO A 156 -31.93 -17.29 2.03
N GLN A 157 -32.44 -16.44 1.13
CA GLN A 157 -33.09 -16.91 -0.11
C GLN A 157 -32.08 -17.51 -1.10
N THR A 158 -30.86 -16.97 -1.08
CA THR A 158 -29.73 -17.40 -1.90
C THR A 158 -28.44 -17.27 -1.09
N LEU A 159 -27.37 -17.94 -1.51
CA LEU A 159 -26.05 -17.77 -0.87
C LEU A 159 -25.44 -16.38 -1.07
N ALA A 160 -26.00 -15.55 -1.97
CA ALA A 160 -25.61 -14.15 -2.16
C ALA A 160 -26.43 -13.16 -1.31
N SER A 161 -27.42 -13.64 -0.54
CA SER A 161 -28.31 -12.76 0.23
C SER A 161 -27.55 -11.94 1.28
N CYS A 162 -27.99 -10.70 1.48
CA CYS A 162 -27.51 -9.80 2.52
C CYS A 162 -28.68 -9.27 3.36
N THR A 163 -28.42 -8.87 4.59
CA THR A 163 -29.39 -8.22 5.49
C THR A 163 -28.77 -7.01 6.15
N VAL A 164 -29.53 -5.91 6.19
CA VAL A 164 -29.14 -4.66 6.87
C VAL A 164 -30.17 -4.32 7.93
N ASP A 165 -29.70 -4.05 9.14
CA ASP A 165 -30.51 -3.55 10.25
C ASP A 165 -29.74 -2.44 10.96
N GLY A 166 -30.09 -1.19 10.69
CA GLY A 166 -29.35 -0.03 11.21
C GLY A 166 -27.87 -0.07 10.81
N ASN A 167 -26.98 -0.13 11.79
CA ASN A 167 -25.52 -0.20 11.63
C ASN A 167 -24.96 -1.63 11.48
N ILE A 168 -25.80 -2.66 11.45
CA ILE A 168 -25.37 -4.05 11.26
C ILE A 168 -25.65 -4.49 9.83
N ILE A 169 -24.61 -4.93 9.14
CA ILE A 169 -24.66 -5.48 7.78
C ILE A 169 -24.22 -6.94 7.89
N THR A 170 -25.01 -7.86 7.36
CA THR A 170 -24.69 -9.29 7.38
C THR A 170 -24.83 -9.93 6.00
N GLY A 171 -23.85 -10.74 5.60
CA GLY A 171 -23.84 -11.50 4.36
C GLY A 171 -23.79 -13.01 4.60
N VAL A 172 -24.28 -13.80 3.65
CA VAL A 172 -24.35 -15.27 3.75
C VAL A 172 -23.06 -15.95 3.31
N THR A 173 -22.50 -15.57 2.15
CA THR A 173 -21.20 -16.02 1.63
C THR A 173 -20.60 -14.93 0.75
N TYR A 174 -19.33 -15.11 0.34
CA TYR A 174 -18.65 -14.24 -0.61
C TYR A 174 -19.38 -14.01 -1.94
N TYR A 175 -20.35 -14.84 -2.36
CA TYR A 175 -21.18 -14.55 -3.53
C TYR A 175 -21.98 -13.25 -3.41
N GLY A 176 -22.25 -12.79 -2.18
CA GLY A 176 -22.97 -11.55 -1.88
C GLY A 176 -22.08 -10.31 -1.73
N HIS A 177 -20.77 -10.40 -1.97
CA HIS A 177 -19.83 -9.30 -1.70
C HIS A 177 -20.24 -7.96 -2.33
N ALA A 178 -20.72 -7.96 -3.56
CA ALA A 178 -21.13 -6.74 -4.24
C ALA A 178 -22.20 -5.97 -3.43
N GLU A 179 -23.24 -6.65 -2.96
CA GLU A 179 -24.29 -6.03 -2.16
C GLU A 179 -23.81 -5.73 -0.72
N TYR A 180 -23.09 -6.66 -0.11
CA TYR A 180 -22.50 -6.54 1.22
C TYR A 180 -21.61 -5.30 1.36
N ILE A 181 -20.64 -5.13 0.45
CA ILE A 181 -19.71 -3.99 0.43
C ILE A 181 -20.47 -2.69 0.15
N ARG A 182 -21.45 -2.71 -0.76
CA ARG A 182 -22.28 -1.52 -1.06
C ARG A 182 -23.06 -1.04 0.15
N HIS A 183 -23.67 -1.96 0.90
CA HIS A 183 -24.37 -1.62 2.14
C HIS A 183 -23.42 -1.07 3.20
N PHE A 184 -22.22 -1.64 3.32
CA PHE A 184 -21.22 -1.15 4.26
C PHE A 184 -20.72 0.26 3.91
N ILE A 185 -20.42 0.54 2.64
CA ILE A 185 -20.07 1.89 2.17
C ILE A 185 -21.18 2.89 2.50
N LYS A 186 -22.44 2.52 2.24
CA LYS A 186 -23.60 3.36 2.57
C LYS A 186 -23.71 3.61 4.08
N ALA A 187 -23.46 2.61 4.90
CA ALA A 187 -23.46 2.73 6.36
C ALA A 187 -22.33 3.64 6.87
N LEU A 188 -21.19 3.68 6.19
CA LEU A 188 -20.09 4.62 6.43
C LEU A 188 -20.38 6.05 5.94
N GLY A 189 -21.56 6.28 5.34
CA GLY A 189 -21.97 7.56 4.77
C GLY A 189 -21.42 7.84 3.36
N GLY A 190 -20.83 6.84 2.70
CA GLY A 190 -20.33 6.96 1.34
C GLY A 190 -21.44 6.86 0.29
N THR A 191 -21.26 7.56 -0.84
CA THR A 191 -22.14 7.44 -2.01
C THR A 191 -21.33 7.19 -3.28
N VAL A 192 -21.83 6.34 -4.19
CA VAL A 192 -21.17 6.08 -5.47
C VAL A 192 -21.87 6.86 -6.59
N THR A 193 -21.09 7.47 -7.48
CA THR A 193 -21.60 8.21 -8.65
C THR A 193 -20.84 7.78 -9.91
N GLY A 194 -21.47 7.91 -11.08
CA GLY A 194 -20.86 7.54 -12.36
C GLY A 194 -20.80 6.04 -12.66
N SER A 195 -21.35 5.19 -11.77
CA SER A 195 -21.24 3.72 -11.84
C SER A 195 -22.18 3.02 -12.81
N ASN A 196 -23.09 3.73 -13.51
CA ASN A 196 -23.85 3.15 -14.62
C ASN A 196 -22.90 2.89 -15.80
N LYS A 197 -22.20 1.77 -15.73
CA LYS A 197 -21.19 1.30 -16.67
C LYS A 197 -21.33 -0.21 -16.85
N ARG A 198 -21.04 -0.68 -18.05
CA ARG A 198 -20.99 -2.10 -18.38
C ARG A 198 -19.54 -2.52 -18.63
N ILE A 199 -19.03 -3.49 -17.88
CA ILE A 199 -17.62 -3.89 -17.93
C ILE A 199 -17.54 -5.37 -18.29
N LEU A 200 -16.65 -5.71 -19.21
CA LEU A 200 -16.42 -7.08 -19.63
C LEU A 200 -15.15 -7.63 -18.99
N PHE A 201 -15.21 -8.84 -18.45
CA PHE A 201 -14.07 -9.62 -17.98
C PHE A 201 -13.77 -10.74 -18.96
N LEU A 202 -12.53 -10.78 -19.45
CA LEU A 202 -12.02 -11.84 -20.29
C LEU A 202 -11.38 -12.93 -19.41
N CYS A 203 -12.15 -13.97 -19.12
CA CYS A 203 -11.80 -15.05 -18.22
C CYS A 203 -11.26 -16.28 -18.96
N GLY A 204 -10.63 -17.17 -18.19
CA GLY A 204 -10.23 -18.50 -18.64
C GLY A 204 -9.92 -19.42 -17.46
N ASP A 205 -9.87 -20.72 -17.71
CA ASP A 205 -9.34 -21.70 -16.75
C ASP A 205 -7.92 -21.36 -16.30
N TYR A 206 -7.68 -21.52 -15.01
CA TYR A 206 -6.47 -21.17 -14.27
C TYR A 206 -6.07 -19.69 -14.36
N MET A 207 -7.03 -18.79 -14.57
CA MET A 207 -6.83 -17.37 -14.22
C MET A 207 -6.60 -17.25 -12.71
N GLU A 208 -5.87 -16.23 -12.30
CA GLU A 208 -5.54 -16.02 -10.89
C GLU A 208 -6.81 -15.69 -10.08
N ASP A 209 -6.98 -16.34 -8.93
CA ASP A 209 -8.22 -16.32 -8.13
C ASP A 209 -8.58 -14.92 -7.63
N TYR A 210 -7.64 -14.20 -7.01
CA TYR A 210 -7.87 -12.83 -6.61
C TYR A 210 -8.02 -11.90 -7.80
N GLU A 211 -7.23 -12.06 -8.85
CA GLU A 211 -7.25 -11.17 -10.02
C GLU A 211 -8.55 -11.23 -10.82
N VAL A 212 -9.34 -12.28 -10.64
CA VAL A 212 -10.73 -12.31 -11.10
C VAL A 212 -11.71 -11.84 -10.03
N TYR A 213 -11.69 -12.39 -8.80
CA TYR A 213 -12.73 -12.11 -7.81
C TYR A 213 -12.69 -10.66 -7.29
N VAL A 214 -11.51 -10.13 -6.97
CA VAL A 214 -11.39 -8.80 -6.35
C VAL A 214 -11.86 -7.71 -7.32
N PRO A 215 -11.36 -7.60 -8.57
CA PRO A 215 -11.82 -6.56 -9.47
C PRO A 215 -13.29 -6.75 -9.88
N PHE A 216 -13.72 -7.99 -10.11
CA PHE A 216 -15.10 -8.29 -10.52
C PHE A 216 -16.11 -7.82 -9.46
N GLN A 217 -15.96 -8.29 -8.22
CA GLN A 217 -16.89 -7.97 -7.14
C GLN A 217 -16.77 -6.52 -6.66
N SER A 218 -15.59 -5.90 -6.80
CA SER A 218 -15.42 -4.47 -6.52
C SER A 218 -16.25 -3.63 -7.50
N LEU A 219 -16.11 -3.87 -8.79
CA LEU A 219 -16.86 -3.12 -9.80
C LEU A 219 -18.37 -3.35 -9.68
N GLU A 220 -18.80 -4.57 -9.36
CA GLU A 220 -20.21 -4.83 -9.02
C GLU A 220 -20.65 -4.06 -7.77
N ALA A 221 -19.83 -3.99 -6.71
CA ALA A 221 -20.16 -3.27 -5.48
C ALA A 221 -20.44 -1.77 -5.73
N LEU A 222 -19.71 -1.16 -6.67
CA LEU A 222 -19.94 0.22 -7.13
C LEU A 222 -21.28 0.40 -7.86
N GLY A 223 -21.91 -0.69 -8.30
CA GLY A 223 -23.15 -0.70 -9.06
C GLY A 223 -22.96 -0.77 -10.58
N CYS A 224 -21.76 -1.12 -11.04
CA CYS A 224 -21.54 -1.44 -12.45
C CYS A 224 -22.19 -2.78 -12.81
N HIS A 225 -22.60 -2.92 -14.07
CA HIS A 225 -22.94 -4.21 -14.65
C HIS A 225 -21.65 -4.88 -15.12
N VAL A 226 -21.33 -6.06 -14.62
CA VAL A 226 -20.08 -6.76 -14.94
C VAL A 226 -20.40 -8.13 -15.56
N ASP A 227 -19.98 -8.34 -16.80
CA ASP A 227 -20.11 -9.62 -17.49
C ASP A 227 -18.75 -10.33 -17.54
N ALA A 228 -18.71 -11.63 -17.25
CA ALA A 228 -17.53 -12.46 -17.36
C ALA A 228 -17.74 -13.55 -18.41
N VAL A 229 -16.80 -13.65 -19.34
CA VAL A 229 -16.86 -14.54 -20.51
C VAL A 229 -15.58 -15.34 -20.66
N CYS A 230 -15.68 -16.56 -21.17
CA CYS A 230 -14.54 -17.40 -21.54
C CYS A 230 -14.83 -18.00 -22.92
N PRO A 231 -13.87 -17.99 -23.87
CA PRO A 231 -14.01 -18.71 -25.13
C PRO A 231 -14.45 -20.15 -24.90
N ASN A 232 -15.36 -20.62 -25.76
CA ASN A 232 -15.93 -21.98 -25.72
C ASN A 232 -16.73 -22.35 -24.46
N LYS A 233 -17.06 -21.37 -23.60
CA LYS A 233 -17.99 -21.55 -22.47
C LYS A 233 -19.20 -20.61 -22.58
N ILE A 234 -20.27 -20.97 -21.89
CA ILE A 234 -21.53 -20.21 -21.81
C ILE A 234 -21.80 -19.73 -20.38
N ALA A 235 -22.74 -18.78 -20.26
CA ALA A 235 -23.22 -18.28 -18.98
C ALA A 235 -23.68 -19.43 -18.08
N GLY A 236 -23.24 -19.39 -16.82
CA GLY A 236 -23.54 -20.42 -15.83
C GLY A 236 -22.49 -21.53 -15.70
N GLU A 237 -21.63 -21.73 -16.71
CA GLU A 237 -20.45 -22.59 -16.58
C GLU A 237 -19.37 -21.94 -15.70
N THR A 238 -18.40 -22.74 -15.26
CA THR A 238 -17.33 -22.30 -14.36
C THR A 238 -15.95 -22.40 -15.00
N CYS A 239 -15.07 -21.48 -14.63
CA CYS A 239 -13.63 -21.63 -14.79
C CYS A 239 -13.00 -22.04 -13.46
N VAL A 240 -12.03 -22.95 -13.52
CA VAL A 240 -11.14 -23.19 -12.38
C VAL A 240 -10.16 -22.02 -12.26
N THR A 241 -9.72 -21.66 -11.06
CA THR A 241 -8.73 -20.59 -10.84
C THR A 241 -7.45 -21.16 -10.21
N ALA A 242 -6.39 -20.35 -10.25
CA ALA A 242 -5.11 -20.63 -9.63
C ALA A 242 -4.82 -19.62 -8.52
N VAL A 243 -4.34 -20.11 -7.39
CA VAL A 243 -3.79 -19.32 -6.28
C VAL A 243 -2.29 -19.21 -6.51
N HIS A 244 -1.80 -17.99 -6.78
CA HIS A 244 -0.38 -17.73 -6.97
C HIS A 244 0.20 -16.99 -5.77
N ASP A 245 1.04 -17.69 -5.00
CA ASP A 245 1.61 -17.15 -3.75
C ASP A 245 3.11 -17.45 -3.61
N PHE A 246 3.85 -16.53 -2.99
CA PHE A 246 5.29 -16.63 -2.79
C PHE A 246 5.59 -17.26 -1.42
N GLU A 247 6.05 -18.50 -1.43
CA GLU A 247 6.25 -19.32 -0.21
C GLU A 247 7.74 -19.61 0.10
N GLY A 248 8.64 -18.80 -0.48
CA GLY A 248 10.09 -18.86 -0.23
C GLY A 248 10.95 -19.35 -1.39
N ASP A 249 10.34 -19.80 -2.48
CA ASP A 249 11.03 -20.24 -3.70
C ASP A 249 11.34 -19.07 -4.66
N GLN A 250 12.09 -19.37 -5.73
CA GLN A 250 12.48 -18.37 -6.75
C GLN A 250 11.30 -17.78 -7.54
N THR A 251 10.17 -18.49 -7.57
CA THR A 251 8.93 -18.05 -8.21
C THR A 251 7.74 -18.48 -7.35
N TYR A 252 6.56 -17.98 -7.65
CA TYR A 252 5.33 -18.33 -6.96
C TYR A 252 5.02 -19.84 -7.05
N SER A 253 4.38 -20.34 -6.00
CA SER A 253 3.68 -21.62 -5.97
C SER A 253 2.32 -21.49 -6.65
N GLU A 254 1.76 -22.60 -7.14
CA GLU A 254 0.40 -22.67 -7.69
C GLU A 254 -0.43 -23.69 -6.90
N LYS A 255 -1.61 -23.25 -6.45
CA LYS A 255 -2.61 -24.10 -5.78
C LYS A 255 -3.99 -23.92 -6.44
N PRO A 256 -4.91 -24.90 -6.34
CA PRO A 256 -6.28 -24.70 -6.82
C PRO A 256 -7.00 -23.60 -6.03
N GLY A 257 -7.61 -22.65 -6.75
CA GLY A 257 -8.46 -21.61 -6.19
C GLY A 257 -9.95 -21.95 -6.18
N HIS A 258 -10.81 -20.95 -6.03
CA HIS A 258 -12.26 -21.11 -6.17
C HIS A 258 -12.66 -21.37 -7.62
N SER A 259 -13.72 -22.13 -7.87
CA SER A 259 -14.36 -22.06 -9.20
C SER A 259 -15.08 -20.73 -9.38
N PHE A 260 -14.81 -20.06 -10.49
CA PHE A 260 -15.42 -18.78 -10.86
C PHE A 260 -16.53 -19.01 -11.89
N LYS A 261 -17.76 -18.53 -11.61
CA LYS A 261 -18.93 -18.73 -12.48
C LYS A 261 -19.04 -17.61 -13.52
N LEU A 262 -19.11 -17.99 -14.79
CA LEU A 262 -19.28 -17.06 -15.92
C LEU A 262 -20.72 -16.54 -15.98
N THR A 263 -20.88 -15.29 -16.41
CA THR A 263 -22.19 -14.61 -16.41
C THR A 263 -22.72 -14.33 -17.81
N ALA A 264 -21.90 -14.42 -18.85
CA ALA A 264 -22.31 -14.18 -20.24
C ALA A 264 -21.67 -15.16 -21.23
N ASN A 265 -22.25 -15.24 -22.44
CA ASN A 265 -21.79 -16.09 -23.53
C ASN A 265 -20.71 -15.38 -24.36
N PHE A 266 -19.51 -15.95 -24.48
CA PHE A 266 -18.41 -15.32 -25.25
C PHE A 266 -18.78 -15.05 -26.72
N LYS A 267 -19.52 -15.96 -27.35
CA LYS A 267 -19.92 -15.85 -28.77
C LYS A 267 -20.92 -14.72 -29.05
N GLU A 268 -21.60 -14.23 -28.02
CA GLU A 268 -22.61 -13.17 -28.12
C GLU A 268 -22.05 -11.82 -27.66
N THR A 269 -20.78 -11.79 -27.24
CA THR A 269 -20.12 -10.58 -26.77
C THR A 269 -19.85 -9.62 -27.93
N ASP A 270 -20.38 -8.41 -27.82
CA ASP A 270 -20.04 -7.28 -28.67
C ASP A 270 -19.34 -6.20 -27.85
N ALA A 271 -18.09 -5.89 -28.20
CA ALA A 271 -17.29 -4.84 -27.58
C ALA A 271 -17.99 -3.48 -27.57
N SER A 272 -18.88 -3.20 -28.54
CA SER A 272 -19.64 -1.95 -28.61
C SER A 272 -20.53 -1.72 -27.39
N SER A 273 -21.04 -2.81 -26.78
CA SER A 273 -22.00 -2.79 -25.68
C SER A 273 -21.38 -2.57 -24.29
N TYR A 274 -20.05 -2.60 -24.19
CA TYR A 274 -19.30 -2.43 -22.94
C TYR A 274 -18.54 -1.11 -22.92
N ASP A 275 -18.43 -0.50 -21.76
CA ASP A 275 -17.62 0.70 -21.54
C ASP A 275 -16.14 0.37 -21.31
N ALA A 276 -15.82 -0.81 -20.77
CA ALA A 276 -14.44 -1.22 -20.49
C ALA A 276 -14.22 -2.74 -20.57
N LEU A 277 -12.94 -3.11 -20.69
CA LEU A 277 -12.45 -4.49 -20.66
C LEU A 277 -11.49 -4.68 -19.48
N VAL A 278 -11.62 -5.78 -18.75
CA VAL A 278 -10.69 -6.24 -17.72
C VAL A 278 -10.12 -7.61 -18.11
N ILE A 279 -8.80 -7.75 -18.00
CA ILE A 279 -8.07 -8.98 -18.30
C ILE A 279 -7.31 -9.43 -17.03
N PRO A 280 -7.85 -10.39 -16.27
CA PRO A 280 -7.14 -11.04 -15.18
C PRO A 280 -5.87 -11.76 -15.66
N GLY A 281 -4.90 -11.96 -14.77
CA GLY A 281 -3.70 -12.73 -15.02
C GLY A 281 -3.85 -14.21 -14.70
N GLY A 282 -2.83 -14.78 -14.06
CA GLY A 282 -2.67 -16.22 -13.87
C GLY A 282 -2.19 -16.93 -15.13
N ARG A 283 -2.62 -18.18 -15.33
CA ARG A 283 -2.27 -19.01 -16.49
C ARG A 283 -3.30 -18.96 -17.61
N ALA A 284 -4.45 -18.32 -17.43
CA ALA A 284 -5.39 -18.12 -18.53
C ALA A 284 -4.80 -17.32 -19.72
N PRO A 285 -4.09 -16.20 -19.49
CA PRO A 285 -3.58 -15.36 -20.57
C PRO A 285 -2.66 -16.06 -21.57
N GLU A 286 -1.85 -17.03 -21.14
CA GLU A 286 -0.89 -17.71 -22.04
C GLU A 286 -1.61 -18.40 -23.20
N TYR A 287 -2.69 -19.15 -22.94
CA TYR A 287 -3.43 -19.82 -24.00
C TYR A 287 -4.50 -18.93 -24.64
N LEU A 288 -5.11 -18.00 -23.91
CA LEU A 288 -6.06 -17.03 -24.49
C LEU A 288 -5.39 -16.11 -25.51
N SER A 289 -4.09 -15.84 -25.35
CA SER A 289 -3.30 -15.07 -26.32
C SER A 289 -3.15 -15.74 -27.69
N LEU A 290 -3.51 -17.03 -27.80
CA LEU A 290 -3.48 -17.80 -29.05
C LEU A 290 -4.84 -17.85 -29.76
N ASP A 291 -5.93 -17.43 -29.11
CA ASP A 291 -7.28 -17.49 -29.67
C ASP A 291 -7.56 -16.24 -30.55
N PRO A 292 -7.79 -16.41 -31.87
CA PRO A 292 -8.04 -15.27 -32.77
C PRO A 292 -9.27 -14.44 -32.39
N ALA A 293 -10.30 -15.04 -31.80
CA ALA A 293 -11.50 -14.33 -31.39
C ALA A 293 -11.23 -13.44 -30.16
N VAL A 294 -10.39 -13.92 -29.23
CA VAL A 294 -9.90 -13.11 -28.10
C VAL A 294 -9.05 -11.94 -28.58
N ILE A 295 -8.10 -12.21 -29.49
CA ILE A 295 -7.25 -11.16 -30.06
C ILE A 295 -8.08 -10.10 -30.79
N LYS A 296 -9.10 -10.52 -31.55
CA LYS A 296 -10.02 -9.59 -32.20
C LYS A 296 -10.76 -8.74 -31.17
N LEU A 297 -11.33 -9.35 -30.13
CA LEU A 297 -12.06 -8.65 -29.09
C LEU A 297 -11.19 -7.56 -28.42
N VAL A 298 -9.95 -7.90 -28.04
CA VAL A 298 -9.01 -6.95 -27.43
C VAL A 298 -8.68 -5.79 -28.37
N LYS A 299 -8.48 -6.06 -29.67
CA LYS A 299 -8.27 -5.00 -30.67
C LYS A 299 -9.48 -4.08 -30.77
N ASP A 300 -10.69 -4.62 -30.81
CA ASP A 300 -11.92 -3.83 -30.91
C ASP A 300 -12.05 -2.81 -29.74
N PHE A 301 -11.70 -3.20 -28.50
CA PHE A 301 -11.69 -2.27 -27.35
C PHE A 301 -10.60 -1.20 -27.45
N MET A 302 -9.39 -1.59 -27.85
CA MET A 302 -8.24 -0.67 -27.94
C MET A 302 -8.39 0.33 -29.09
N GLU A 303 -8.91 -0.10 -30.25
CA GLU A 303 -9.20 0.76 -31.40
C GLU A 303 -10.34 1.75 -31.11
N ALA A 304 -11.30 1.36 -30.27
CA ALA A 304 -12.36 2.25 -29.79
C ALA A 304 -11.91 3.19 -28.66
N GLU A 305 -10.64 3.17 -28.27
CA GLU A 305 -10.06 3.93 -27.16
C GLU A 305 -10.80 3.75 -25.82
N LYS A 306 -11.49 2.62 -25.65
CA LYS A 306 -12.20 2.28 -24.41
C LYS A 306 -11.19 1.91 -23.32
N PRO A 307 -11.48 2.18 -22.04
CA PRO A 307 -10.63 1.72 -20.95
C PRO A 307 -10.40 0.20 -20.99
N VAL A 308 -9.12 -0.19 -21.00
CA VAL A 308 -8.68 -1.58 -20.90
C VAL A 308 -7.77 -1.70 -19.69
N ALA A 309 -8.12 -2.57 -18.75
CA ALA A 309 -7.36 -2.82 -17.54
C ALA A 309 -6.82 -4.25 -17.57
N SER A 310 -5.50 -4.43 -17.54
CA SER A 310 -4.84 -5.74 -17.58
C SER A 310 -3.88 -5.90 -16.42
N ILE A 311 -3.81 -7.08 -15.81
CA ILE A 311 -2.97 -7.33 -14.65
C ILE A 311 -2.13 -8.60 -14.79
N CYS A 312 -0.94 -8.60 -14.20
CA CYS A 312 -0.06 -9.76 -14.09
C CYS A 312 0.33 -10.35 -15.45
N HIS A 313 -0.22 -11.50 -15.82
CA HIS A 313 0.02 -12.15 -17.12
C HIS A 313 -0.96 -11.73 -18.20
N GLY A 314 -2.03 -10.99 -17.89
CA GLY A 314 -3.05 -10.54 -18.86
C GLY A 314 -2.45 -9.79 -20.06
N GLN A 315 -1.34 -9.09 -19.83
CA GLN A 315 -0.60 -8.31 -20.82
C GLN A 315 -0.02 -9.19 -21.94
N GLN A 316 0.09 -10.50 -21.75
CA GLN A 316 0.44 -11.44 -22.82
C GLN A 316 -0.58 -11.38 -23.97
N ILE A 317 -1.87 -11.24 -23.67
CA ILE A 317 -2.93 -11.08 -24.67
C ILE A 317 -2.78 -9.74 -25.39
N LEU A 318 -2.49 -8.66 -24.66
CA LEU A 318 -2.25 -7.34 -25.26
C LEU A 318 -1.04 -7.35 -26.19
N SER A 319 0.04 -8.03 -25.80
CA SER A 319 1.24 -8.21 -26.62
C SER A 319 0.92 -8.99 -27.90
N ALA A 320 0.22 -10.12 -27.79
CA ALA A 320 -0.21 -10.94 -28.94
C ALA A 320 -1.17 -10.19 -29.87
N ALA A 321 -2.01 -9.30 -29.33
CA ALA A 321 -2.88 -8.44 -30.12
C ALA A 321 -2.13 -7.30 -30.82
N GLY A 322 -0.86 -7.05 -30.50
CA GLY A 322 -0.05 -5.98 -31.09
C GLY A 322 -0.45 -4.58 -30.62
N VAL A 323 -1.25 -4.48 -29.57
CA VAL A 323 -1.81 -3.20 -29.07
C VAL A 323 -0.88 -2.48 -28.08
N LEU A 324 0.25 -3.10 -27.71
CA LEU A 324 1.27 -2.49 -26.84
C LEU A 324 2.24 -1.57 -27.59
N LYS A 325 2.25 -1.58 -28.93
CA LYS A 325 3.22 -0.80 -29.72
C LYS A 325 3.12 0.70 -29.40
N GLY A 326 4.18 1.26 -28.82
CA GLY A 326 4.25 2.67 -28.44
C GLY A 326 3.51 3.04 -27.15
N LYS A 327 2.91 2.07 -26.45
CA LYS A 327 2.29 2.25 -25.14
C LYS A 327 3.31 2.08 -24.03
N LYS A 328 3.11 2.74 -22.89
CA LYS A 328 3.84 2.51 -21.63
C LYS A 328 3.01 1.64 -20.72
N CYS A 329 3.57 0.52 -20.24
CA CYS A 329 2.84 -0.35 -19.33
C CYS A 329 3.76 -1.18 -18.44
N THR A 330 3.18 -1.65 -17.33
CA THR A 330 3.79 -2.69 -16.49
C THR A 330 3.06 -4.02 -16.67
N ALA A 331 3.59 -5.09 -16.08
CA ALA A 331 3.00 -6.41 -16.01
C ALA A 331 3.68 -7.20 -14.87
N TYR A 332 3.38 -8.49 -14.72
CA TYR A 332 4.21 -9.36 -13.87
C TYR A 332 5.66 -9.30 -14.35
N PRO A 333 6.69 -9.26 -13.46
CA PRO A 333 8.08 -9.03 -13.87
C PRO A 333 8.59 -9.96 -15.00
N ALA A 334 8.20 -11.23 -15.01
CA ALA A 334 8.60 -12.16 -16.08
C ALA A 334 7.97 -11.84 -17.46
N VAL A 335 6.84 -11.11 -17.47
CA VAL A 335 6.10 -10.69 -18.67
C VAL A 335 6.70 -9.42 -19.29
N LYS A 336 7.72 -8.82 -18.67
CA LYS A 336 8.56 -7.76 -19.28
C LYS A 336 9.04 -8.14 -20.67
N LEU A 337 9.39 -9.40 -20.88
CA LEU A 337 9.78 -9.93 -22.19
C LEU A 337 8.67 -9.72 -23.22
N ASN A 338 7.43 -10.10 -22.91
CA ASN A 338 6.28 -9.95 -23.80
C ASN A 338 5.96 -8.48 -24.07
N VAL A 339 6.07 -7.61 -23.06
CA VAL A 339 5.83 -6.17 -23.23
C VAL A 339 6.84 -5.57 -24.21
N VAL A 340 8.13 -5.83 -24.01
CA VAL A 340 9.20 -5.30 -24.87
C VAL A 340 9.10 -5.86 -26.29
N LEU A 341 8.90 -7.17 -26.46
CA LEU A 341 8.72 -7.78 -27.79
C LEU A 341 7.44 -7.30 -28.49
N GLY A 342 6.40 -6.98 -27.73
CA GLY A 342 5.17 -6.37 -28.23
C GLY A 342 5.31 -4.89 -28.63
N GLY A 343 6.51 -4.30 -28.47
CA GLY A 343 6.79 -2.90 -28.80
C GLY A 343 6.33 -1.89 -27.74
N GLY A 344 6.01 -2.36 -26.53
CA GLY A 344 5.68 -1.53 -25.38
C GLY A 344 6.91 -1.02 -24.63
N THR A 345 6.79 0.14 -24.02
CA THR A 345 7.79 0.68 -23.08
C THR A 345 7.49 0.15 -21.69
N TRP A 346 8.43 -0.62 -21.15
CA TRP A 346 8.30 -1.22 -19.82
C TRP A 346 8.37 -0.17 -18.71
N LEU A 347 7.41 -0.23 -17.79
CA LEU A 347 7.42 0.48 -16.52
C LEU A 347 7.68 -0.52 -15.39
N GLU A 348 8.75 -0.29 -14.62
CA GLU A 348 9.15 -1.22 -13.56
C GLU A 348 8.10 -1.24 -12.43
N PRO A 349 7.57 -2.42 -12.05
CA PRO A 349 6.55 -2.56 -11.01
C PRO A 349 7.18 -2.53 -9.62
N ASP A 350 7.75 -1.39 -9.26
CA ASP A 350 8.37 -1.15 -7.96
C ASP A 350 7.69 0.05 -7.24
N PRO A 351 7.00 -0.18 -6.11
CA PRO A 351 6.70 -1.49 -5.49
C PRO A 351 5.68 -2.32 -6.30
N ILE A 352 5.54 -3.62 -5.98
CA ILE A 352 4.73 -4.59 -6.76
C ILE A 352 3.23 -4.25 -6.82
N ASP A 353 2.72 -3.48 -5.86
CA ASP A 353 1.34 -2.99 -5.78
C ASP A 353 1.10 -1.74 -6.66
N ARG A 354 2.15 -1.17 -7.25
CA ARG A 354 2.03 0.00 -8.13
C ARG A 354 1.40 -0.36 -9.47
N CYS A 355 0.45 0.46 -9.90
CA CYS A 355 -0.19 0.36 -11.22
C CYS A 355 0.03 1.64 -12.03
N PHE A 356 -0.08 1.54 -13.36
CA PHE A 356 0.14 2.66 -14.28
C PHE A 356 -1.01 2.81 -15.28
N THR A 357 -1.30 4.05 -15.66
CA THR A 357 -2.24 4.40 -16.73
C THR A 357 -1.50 5.12 -17.87
N ASP A 358 -1.66 4.63 -19.10
CA ASP A 358 -1.20 5.29 -20.33
C ASP A 358 -2.36 5.44 -21.32
N GLY A 359 -2.96 6.63 -21.34
CA GLY A 359 -4.19 6.88 -22.09
C GLY A 359 -5.35 6.03 -21.55
N ASN A 360 -5.87 5.13 -22.39
CA ASN A 360 -6.96 4.21 -22.04
C ASN A 360 -6.49 2.89 -21.41
N LEU A 361 -5.18 2.65 -21.28
CA LEU A 361 -4.63 1.39 -20.80
C LEU A 361 -4.21 1.51 -19.33
N VAL A 362 -4.85 0.73 -18.44
CA VAL A 362 -4.44 0.54 -17.05
C VAL A 362 -3.68 -0.79 -16.94
N THR A 363 -2.52 -0.78 -16.28
CA THR A 363 -1.75 -2.01 -16.04
C THR A 363 -1.31 -2.17 -14.61
N GLY A 364 -1.51 -3.37 -14.07
CA GLY A 364 -1.00 -3.81 -12.76
C GLY A 364 -0.05 -5.01 -12.90
N ALA A 365 0.78 -5.23 -11.89
CA ALA A 365 1.83 -6.25 -11.93
C ALA A 365 1.47 -7.57 -11.26
N ALA A 366 0.70 -7.52 -10.16
CA ALA A 366 0.20 -8.69 -9.44
C ALA A 366 -0.97 -8.26 -8.54
N TRP A 367 -1.66 -9.24 -7.95
CA TRP A 367 -2.81 -9.02 -7.05
C TRP A 367 -2.62 -8.02 -5.90
N PRO A 368 -1.42 -7.73 -5.34
CA PRO A 368 -1.28 -6.67 -4.32
C PRO A 368 -1.70 -5.29 -4.85
N GLY A 369 -1.63 -5.07 -6.17
CA GLY A 369 -1.94 -3.79 -6.80
C GLY A 369 -3.42 -3.54 -7.09
N HIS A 370 -4.33 -4.45 -6.73
CA HIS A 370 -5.77 -4.27 -6.97
C HIS A 370 -6.33 -2.91 -6.52
N PRO A 371 -5.95 -2.34 -5.35
CA PRO A 371 -6.45 -1.02 -4.96
C PRO A 371 -6.14 0.08 -5.99
N GLN A 372 -4.90 0.13 -6.51
CA GLN A 372 -4.51 1.08 -7.54
C GLN A 372 -5.10 0.73 -8.91
N PHE A 373 -5.12 -0.55 -9.25
CA PHE A 373 -5.68 -1.05 -10.51
C PHE A 373 -7.16 -0.66 -10.67
N ILE A 374 -7.98 -0.93 -9.65
CA ILE A 374 -9.40 -0.64 -9.65
C ILE A 374 -9.63 0.88 -9.59
N SER A 375 -8.91 1.61 -8.75
CA SER A 375 -9.07 3.08 -8.64
C SER A 375 -8.68 3.82 -9.92
N GLN A 376 -7.64 3.37 -10.64
CA GLN A 376 -7.26 3.94 -11.93
C GLN A 376 -8.32 3.63 -13.01
N LEU A 377 -8.86 2.41 -13.05
CA LEU A 377 -9.98 2.08 -13.95
C LEU A 377 -11.24 2.90 -13.63
N MET A 378 -11.58 3.06 -12.34
CA MET A 378 -12.66 3.93 -11.90
C MET A 378 -12.49 5.36 -12.42
N SER A 379 -11.25 5.90 -12.35
CA SER A 379 -10.92 7.23 -12.87
C SER A 379 -11.22 7.35 -14.36
N LEU A 380 -10.78 6.38 -15.17
CA LEU A 380 -11.07 6.35 -16.61
C LEU A 380 -12.57 6.22 -16.93
N LEU A 381 -13.31 5.52 -16.09
CA LEU A 381 -14.77 5.36 -16.22
C LEU A 381 -15.57 6.53 -15.62
N GLY A 382 -14.92 7.50 -14.97
CA GLY A 382 -15.57 8.60 -14.29
C GLY A 382 -16.40 8.18 -13.07
N ILE A 383 -16.05 7.06 -12.44
CA ILE A 383 -16.69 6.55 -11.22
C ILE A 383 -16.06 7.22 -10.01
N LYS A 384 -16.88 7.69 -9.07
CA LYS A 384 -16.42 8.36 -7.84
C LYS A 384 -17.15 7.81 -6.61
N THR A 385 -16.39 7.54 -5.55
CA THR A 385 -16.88 7.10 -4.23
C THR A 385 -16.74 8.24 -3.22
N LEU A 386 -17.85 8.84 -2.81
CA LEU A 386 -17.92 9.92 -1.82
C LEU A 386 -17.86 9.38 -0.36
N ALA A 387 -17.11 8.31 -0.10
CA ALA A 387 -16.45 8.16 1.20
C ALA A 387 -15.29 9.19 1.34
N SER A 388 -14.85 9.73 0.19
CA SER A 388 -13.82 10.74 0.02
C SER A 388 -14.39 12.11 -0.39
N CYS A 389 -15.51 12.55 0.20
CA CYS A 389 -16.04 13.89 -0.10
C CYS A 389 -15.07 14.99 0.34
N THR A 390 -14.23 15.43 -0.60
CA THR A 390 -14.07 16.85 -0.90
C THR A 390 -14.45 17.07 -2.35
N ARG A 391 -15.54 17.80 -2.55
CA ARG A 391 -15.70 18.62 -3.74
C ARG A 391 -14.68 19.76 -3.65
N ASP A 392 -14.08 20.05 -4.80
CA ASP A 392 -13.16 21.14 -5.12
C ASP A 392 -11.67 20.97 -4.74
N GLY A 393 -10.91 20.48 -5.72
CA GLY A 393 -9.64 21.09 -6.13
C GLY A 393 -8.37 20.83 -5.32
N ASN A 394 -8.44 20.16 -4.17
CA ASN A 394 -7.30 20.15 -3.22
C ASN A 394 -6.90 18.78 -2.62
N ILE A 395 -7.28 17.64 -3.22
CA ILE A 395 -6.71 16.33 -2.80
C ILE A 395 -5.43 16.04 -3.59
N ILE A 396 -4.33 15.83 -2.87
CA ILE A 396 -3.15 15.16 -3.37
C ILE A 396 -2.96 13.90 -2.53
N THR A 397 -2.83 12.77 -3.20
CA THR A 397 -2.52 11.46 -2.59
C THR A 397 -1.08 11.08 -2.91
N GLY A 398 -0.25 10.81 -1.90
CA GLY A 398 1.07 10.19 -2.04
C GLY A 398 0.97 8.70 -1.71
N VAL A 399 1.38 7.82 -2.62
CA VAL A 399 1.07 6.38 -2.56
C VAL A 399 2.28 5.51 -2.15
N THR A 400 3.41 6.10 -1.77
CA THR A 400 4.61 5.36 -1.32
C THR A 400 5.53 6.29 -0.54
N TYR A 401 6.42 5.75 0.33
CA TYR A 401 7.46 6.57 0.97
C TYR A 401 8.36 7.27 -0.06
N TYR A 402 8.69 6.67 -1.22
CA TYR A 402 9.40 7.35 -2.32
C TYR A 402 8.65 8.53 -2.97
N GLY A 403 7.33 8.66 -2.74
CA GLY A 403 6.49 9.75 -3.28
C GLY A 403 6.19 10.84 -2.25
N HIS A 404 6.78 10.77 -1.06
CA HIS A 404 6.45 11.65 0.05
C HIS A 404 6.85 13.11 -0.23
N ALA A 405 7.94 13.32 -0.98
CA ALA A 405 8.37 14.64 -1.40
C ALA A 405 7.31 15.35 -2.26
N GLU A 406 6.82 14.68 -3.31
CA GLU A 406 5.77 15.22 -4.17
C GLU A 406 4.48 15.44 -3.38
N TYR A 407 4.11 14.51 -2.48
CA TYR A 407 2.95 14.68 -1.60
C TYR A 407 3.03 15.96 -0.76
N ILE A 408 4.15 16.19 -0.06
CA ILE A 408 4.34 17.38 0.78
C ILE A 408 4.32 18.66 -0.07
N ARG A 409 4.99 18.66 -1.23
CA ARG A 409 5.00 19.82 -2.15
C ARG A 409 3.59 20.22 -2.56
N HIS A 410 2.83 19.21 -2.96
CA HIS A 410 1.46 19.35 -3.34
C HIS A 410 0.56 19.77 -2.16
N PHE A 411 0.77 19.21 -0.98
CA PHE A 411 0.05 19.58 0.25
C PHE A 411 0.26 21.05 0.63
N ILE A 412 1.51 21.55 0.58
CA ILE A 412 1.83 22.96 0.78
C ILE A 412 1.04 23.82 -0.20
N LYS A 413 1.05 23.45 -1.50
CA LYS A 413 0.31 24.17 -2.54
C LYS A 413 -1.20 24.16 -2.33
N ALA A 414 -1.76 23.04 -1.85
CA ALA A 414 -3.18 22.90 -1.56
C ALA A 414 -3.64 23.78 -0.39
N LEU A 415 -2.76 24.05 0.58
CA LEU A 415 -3.00 24.98 1.68
C LEU A 415 -2.86 26.46 1.27
N GLY A 416 -2.63 26.76 -0.01
CA GLY A 416 -2.32 28.12 -0.49
C GLY A 416 -0.87 28.53 -0.24
N GLY A 417 -0.03 27.60 0.22
CA GLY A 417 1.34 27.88 0.58
C GLY A 417 2.27 28.03 -0.62
N THR A 418 3.25 28.93 -0.51
CA THR A 418 4.32 29.12 -1.49
C THR A 418 5.67 28.85 -0.84
N VAL A 419 6.48 28.02 -1.50
CA VAL A 419 7.89 27.83 -1.14
C VAL A 419 8.75 28.84 -1.91
N THR A 420 9.62 29.55 -1.21
CA THR A 420 10.57 30.51 -1.79
C THR A 420 11.99 30.16 -1.37
N GLY A 421 12.98 30.49 -2.20
CA GLY A 421 14.40 30.22 -1.91
C GLY A 421 14.84 28.77 -2.12
N SER A 422 14.00 27.91 -2.71
CA SER A 422 14.24 26.47 -2.85
C SER A 422 15.11 26.04 -4.04
N ASP A 423 15.51 26.96 -4.92
CA ASP A 423 16.50 26.69 -5.97
C ASP A 423 17.90 26.54 -5.31
N LYS A 424 18.10 25.34 -4.75
CA LYS A 424 19.27 24.94 -3.96
C LYS A 424 19.64 23.51 -4.31
N ARG A 425 20.93 23.24 -4.42
CA ARG A 425 21.49 21.90 -4.59
C ARG A 425 22.05 21.41 -3.25
N ILE A 426 21.57 20.29 -2.75
CA ILE A 426 21.95 19.76 -1.43
C ILE A 426 22.56 18.38 -1.61
N LEU A 427 23.69 18.14 -0.97
CA LEU A 427 24.38 16.85 -1.01
C LEU A 427 24.13 16.06 0.27
N PHE A 428 23.78 14.79 0.16
CA PHE A 428 23.71 13.83 1.26
C PHE A 428 24.90 12.88 1.20
N LEU A 429 25.68 12.85 2.28
CA LEU A 429 26.77 11.91 2.45
C LEU A 429 26.26 10.63 3.13
N CYS A 430 26.00 9.62 2.32
CA CYS A 430 25.38 8.35 2.72
C CYS A 430 26.40 7.23 2.91
N GLY A 431 25.95 6.16 3.57
CA GLY A 431 26.69 4.91 3.72
C GLY A 431 25.80 3.76 4.17
N ASP A 432 26.31 2.53 4.11
CA ASP A 432 25.64 1.34 4.60
C ASP A 432 25.40 1.42 6.11
N TYR A 433 24.20 1.01 6.52
CA TYR A 433 23.68 1.09 7.89
C TYR A 433 23.64 2.51 8.46
N MET A 434 23.50 3.54 7.61
CA MET A 434 22.99 4.84 8.08
C MET A 434 21.57 4.69 8.64
N GLU A 435 21.17 5.57 9.54
CA GLU A 435 19.86 5.45 10.19
C GLU A 435 18.73 5.73 9.18
N ASP A 436 17.71 4.88 9.16
CA ASP A 436 16.65 4.84 8.15
C ASP A 436 15.85 6.15 8.07
N TYR A 437 15.36 6.66 9.19
CA TYR A 437 14.68 7.96 9.22
C TYR A 437 15.63 9.12 8.97
N GLU A 438 16.86 9.07 9.48
CA GLU A 438 17.82 10.17 9.37
C GLU A 438 18.34 10.39 7.94
N VAL A 439 18.21 9.40 7.07
CA VAL A 439 18.38 9.60 5.63
C VAL A 439 17.05 9.96 4.95
N TYR A 440 15.98 9.17 5.13
CA TYR A 440 14.76 9.35 4.34
C TYR A 440 14.03 10.65 4.66
N VAL A 441 13.85 10.99 5.93
CA VAL A 441 13.03 12.14 6.34
C VAL A 441 13.67 13.46 5.88
N PRO A 442 14.96 13.75 6.16
CA PRO A 442 15.58 14.98 5.68
C PRO A 442 15.69 15.03 4.15
N PHE A 443 16.05 13.92 3.49
CA PHE A 443 16.20 13.87 2.04
C PHE A 443 14.89 14.24 1.33
N GLN A 444 13.80 13.56 1.68
CA GLN A 444 12.49 13.77 1.06
C GLN A 444 11.86 15.11 1.43
N SER A 445 12.10 15.61 2.64
CA SER A 445 11.60 16.92 3.04
C SER A 445 12.24 18.05 2.21
N LEU A 446 13.52 17.93 1.89
CA LEU A 446 14.22 18.91 1.07
C LEU A 446 13.81 18.82 -0.40
N GLU A 447 13.62 17.61 -0.94
CA GLU A 447 13.02 17.41 -2.26
C GLU A 447 11.61 18.01 -2.32
N ALA A 448 10.79 17.83 -1.27
CA ALA A 448 9.44 18.38 -1.22
C ALA A 448 9.41 19.90 -1.37
N LEU A 449 10.38 20.58 -0.76
CA LEU A 449 10.53 22.03 -0.84
C LEU A 449 10.96 22.50 -2.24
N GLY A 450 11.34 21.58 -3.12
CA GLY A 450 11.78 21.88 -4.49
C GLY A 450 13.29 22.01 -4.64
N CYS A 451 14.06 21.59 -3.63
CA CYS A 451 15.52 21.52 -3.75
C CYS A 451 15.92 20.36 -4.66
N HIS A 452 17.05 20.51 -5.34
CA HIS A 452 17.72 19.38 -5.99
C HIS A 452 18.59 18.67 -4.95
N VAL A 453 18.33 17.40 -4.67
CA VAL A 453 19.04 16.65 -3.61
C VAL A 453 19.77 15.46 -4.22
N ASP A 454 21.09 15.44 -4.08
CA ASP A 454 21.94 14.32 -4.51
C ASP A 454 22.40 13.51 -3.30
N ALA A 455 22.37 12.19 -3.40
CA ALA A 455 22.88 11.27 -2.38
C ALA A 455 24.03 10.42 -2.93
N VAL A 456 25.14 10.40 -2.20
CA VAL A 456 26.39 9.76 -2.61
C VAL A 456 26.95 8.88 -1.51
N CYS A 457 27.62 7.80 -1.88
CA CYS A 457 28.39 6.95 -0.97
C CYS A 457 29.74 6.63 -1.62
N PRO A 458 30.88 6.71 -0.90
CA PRO A 458 32.16 6.26 -1.41
C PRO A 458 32.08 4.83 -1.96
N ASN A 459 32.75 4.60 -3.08
CA ASN A 459 32.82 3.31 -3.79
C ASN A 459 31.48 2.78 -4.34
N LYS A 460 30.41 3.59 -4.36
CA LYS A 460 29.15 3.30 -5.02
C LYS A 460 28.82 4.34 -6.10
N ILE A 461 27.96 3.99 -7.03
CA ILE A 461 27.51 4.85 -8.14
C ILE A 461 26.01 5.14 -8.05
N ALA A 462 25.55 6.12 -8.82
CA ALA A 462 24.14 6.43 -8.96
C ALA A 462 23.35 5.18 -9.40
N GLY A 463 22.27 4.88 -8.69
CA GLY A 463 21.48 3.68 -8.89
C GLY A 463 21.79 2.54 -7.91
N ASP A 464 22.98 2.51 -7.31
CA ASP A 464 23.30 1.56 -6.22
C ASP A 464 22.47 1.87 -4.97
N THR A 465 22.39 0.90 -4.06
CA THR A 465 21.67 1.03 -2.79
C THR A 465 22.60 0.93 -1.59
N CYS A 466 22.28 1.67 -0.53
CA CYS A 466 22.80 1.45 0.80
C CYS A 466 21.76 0.75 1.67
N ALA A 467 22.17 -0.26 2.43
CA ALA A 467 21.34 -0.78 3.51
C ALA A 467 21.18 0.31 4.59
N THR A 468 20.06 0.37 5.30
CA THR A 468 19.88 1.26 6.45
C THR A 468 19.65 0.46 7.74
N ALA A 469 19.79 1.14 8.88
CA ALA A 469 19.52 0.61 10.21
C ALA A 469 18.37 1.39 10.85
N VAL A 470 17.45 0.69 11.50
CA VAL A 470 16.43 1.29 12.38
C VAL A 470 16.98 1.26 13.80
N HIS A 471 17.14 2.44 14.41
CA HIS A 471 17.61 2.58 15.79
C HIS A 471 16.46 3.00 16.70
N ASP A 472 16.06 2.11 17.61
CA ASP A 472 14.93 2.35 18.51
C ASP A 472 15.19 1.88 19.95
N PHE A 473 14.62 2.60 20.93
CA PHE A 473 14.78 2.31 22.34
C PHE A 473 13.67 1.39 22.85
N GLU A 474 14.00 0.11 23.01
CA GLU A 474 13.03 -0.95 23.37
C GLU A 474 13.09 -1.36 24.86
N GLY A 475 13.70 -0.52 25.71
CA GLY A 475 13.78 -0.72 27.17
C GLY A 475 15.16 -1.10 27.72
N ASP A 476 16.13 -1.36 26.86
CA ASP A 476 17.53 -1.62 27.22
C ASP A 476 18.32 -0.32 27.48
N GLN A 477 19.57 -0.46 27.93
CA GLN A 477 20.46 0.67 28.24
C GLN A 477 20.89 1.47 27.00
N THR A 478 20.75 0.90 25.81
CA THR A 478 21.01 1.54 24.52
C THR A 478 19.98 1.07 23.50
N TYR A 479 19.89 1.75 22.37
CA TYR A 479 18.98 1.37 21.28
C TYR A 479 19.25 -0.04 20.74
N SER A 480 18.18 -0.67 20.28
CA SER A 480 18.22 -1.85 19.40
C SER A 480 18.55 -1.44 17.96
N GLU A 481 19.10 -2.36 17.18
CA GLU A 481 19.33 -2.17 15.74
C GLU A 481 18.59 -3.24 14.95
N LYS A 482 17.79 -2.81 13.97
CA LYS A 482 17.08 -3.68 13.03
C LYS A 482 17.37 -3.25 11.58
N PRO A 483 17.24 -4.14 10.58
CA PRO A 483 17.33 -3.74 9.18
C PRO A 483 16.23 -2.73 8.82
N GLY A 484 16.60 -1.64 8.16
CA GLY A 484 15.67 -0.67 7.57
C GLY A 484 15.49 -0.85 6.07
N HIS A 485 15.01 0.20 5.39
CA HIS A 485 14.80 0.19 3.94
C HIS A 485 16.12 0.28 3.16
N SER A 486 16.15 -0.24 1.92
CA SER A 486 17.29 0.03 1.03
C SER A 486 17.18 1.45 0.48
N PHE A 487 18.18 2.30 0.73
CA PHE A 487 18.22 3.69 0.24
C PHE A 487 19.00 3.79 -1.06
N LYS A 488 18.37 4.29 -2.13
CA LYS A 488 18.97 4.39 -3.47
C LYS A 488 19.78 5.68 -3.62
N LEU A 489 21.03 5.55 -4.05
CA LEU A 489 21.92 6.67 -4.33
C LEU A 489 21.58 7.33 -5.67
N THR A 490 21.72 8.64 -5.76
CA THR A 490 21.31 9.42 -6.93
C THR A 490 22.48 10.02 -7.71
N ALA A 491 23.68 10.05 -7.14
CA ALA A 491 24.87 10.60 -7.79
C ALA A 491 26.14 9.77 -7.50
N ASN A 492 27.16 9.98 -8.33
CA ASN A 492 28.46 9.32 -8.20
C ASN A 492 29.37 10.10 -7.23
N PHE A 493 29.85 9.44 -6.17
CA PHE A 493 30.73 10.10 -5.19
C PHE A 493 32.01 10.67 -5.83
N LYS A 494 32.60 9.96 -6.80
CA LYS A 494 33.84 10.39 -7.48
C LYS A 494 33.69 11.65 -8.34
N GLU A 495 32.47 12.00 -8.72
CA GLU A 495 32.15 13.14 -9.57
C GLU A 495 31.61 14.33 -8.75
N THR A 496 31.58 14.18 -7.43
CA THR A 496 31.00 15.15 -6.50
C THR A 496 32.03 16.20 -6.11
N ASP A 497 31.66 17.47 -6.29
CA ASP A 497 32.46 18.62 -5.85
C ASP A 497 31.61 19.54 -4.98
N ALA A 498 32.15 19.93 -3.81
CA ALA A 498 31.51 20.84 -2.88
C ALA A 498 31.10 22.17 -3.53
N SER A 499 31.80 22.62 -4.58
CA SER A 499 31.47 23.85 -5.30
C SER A 499 30.07 23.80 -5.95
N SER A 500 29.59 22.60 -6.32
CA SER A 500 28.34 22.39 -7.06
C SER A 500 27.08 22.33 -6.18
N TYR A 501 27.24 22.36 -4.86
CA TYR A 501 26.15 22.25 -3.89
C TYR A 501 26.12 23.46 -2.96
N ASP A 502 24.93 23.87 -2.56
CA ASP A 502 24.72 24.94 -1.58
C ASP A 502 24.86 24.44 -0.14
N ALA A 503 24.59 23.15 0.13
CA ALA A 503 24.70 22.58 1.47
C ALA A 503 25.07 21.10 1.48
N LEU A 504 25.55 20.64 2.64
CA LEU A 504 25.84 19.24 2.95
C LEU A 504 24.95 18.75 4.10
N VAL A 505 24.39 17.55 3.95
CA VAL A 505 23.69 16.82 5.00
C VAL A 505 24.41 15.49 5.29
N ILE A 506 24.60 15.20 6.57
CA ILE A 506 25.25 13.97 7.06
C ILE A 506 24.27 13.25 8.00
N PRO A 507 23.54 12.23 7.50
CA PRO A 507 22.73 11.32 8.33
C PRO A 507 23.58 10.61 9.39
N GLY A 508 22.95 10.15 10.47
CA GLY A 508 23.60 9.33 11.48
C GLY A 508 23.50 7.83 11.19
N GLY A 509 23.24 7.05 12.23
CA GLY A 509 23.34 5.59 12.23
C GLY A 509 24.78 5.11 12.37
N ARG A 510 25.09 3.95 11.79
CA ARG A 510 26.44 3.36 11.83
C ARG A 510 27.34 3.83 10.71
N ALA A 511 26.80 4.28 9.58
CA ALA A 511 27.61 4.75 8.46
C ALA A 511 28.70 5.78 8.81
N PRO A 512 28.43 6.79 9.66
CA PRO A 512 29.42 7.81 10.00
C PRO A 512 30.71 7.25 10.60
N GLU A 513 30.67 6.14 11.34
CA GLU A 513 31.84 5.61 12.05
C GLU A 513 32.94 5.17 11.09
N TYR A 514 32.56 4.55 9.97
CA TYR A 514 33.51 4.09 8.97
C TYR A 514 33.75 5.15 7.89
N LEU A 515 32.76 6.00 7.56
CA LEU A 515 32.95 7.10 6.61
C LEU A 515 33.94 8.15 7.15
N ALA A 516 34.01 8.32 8.47
CA ALA A 516 35.00 9.17 9.13
C ALA A 516 36.47 8.73 8.90
N LEU A 517 36.69 7.52 8.39
CA LEU A 517 38.02 7.00 8.07
C LEU A 517 38.43 7.24 6.61
N ASP A 518 37.49 7.63 5.73
CA ASP A 518 37.76 7.84 4.31
C ASP A 518 38.34 9.25 4.06
N PRO A 519 39.59 9.37 3.58
CA PRO A 519 40.21 10.68 3.35
C PRO A 519 39.45 11.56 2.35
N ALA A 520 38.76 10.98 1.36
CA ALA A 520 37.99 11.73 0.37
C ALA A 520 36.73 12.33 1.00
N VAL A 521 36.08 11.59 1.91
CA VAL A 521 34.96 12.10 2.72
C VAL A 521 35.43 13.24 3.61
N ILE A 522 36.55 13.06 4.32
CA ILE A 522 37.12 14.10 5.17
C ILE A 522 37.44 15.37 4.39
N LYS A 523 38.01 15.22 3.19
CA LYS A 523 38.28 16.36 2.30
C LYS A 523 36.98 17.07 1.92
N LEU A 524 35.97 16.34 1.47
CA LEU A 524 34.69 16.90 1.06
C LEU A 524 34.03 17.72 2.19
N VAL A 525 34.00 17.19 3.41
CA VAL A 525 33.46 17.89 4.59
C VAL A 525 34.23 19.18 4.88
N LYS A 526 35.57 19.15 4.78
CA LYS A 526 36.40 20.37 4.93
C LYS A 526 36.07 21.40 3.87
N ASP A 527 35.94 20.99 2.60
CA ASP A 527 35.64 21.89 1.50
C ASP A 527 34.30 22.66 1.74
N PHE A 528 33.25 22.00 2.24
CA PHE A 528 31.99 22.68 2.62
C PHE A 528 32.16 23.64 3.80
N MET A 529 32.89 23.24 4.83
CA MET A 529 33.08 24.05 6.04
C MET A 529 33.98 25.27 5.79
N GLU A 530 35.03 25.12 4.98
CA GLU A 530 35.93 26.22 4.58
C GLU A 530 35.22 27.22 3.66
N ALA A 531 34.29 26.76 2.82
CA ALA A 531 33.44 27.62 2.01
C ALA A 531 32.29 28.28 2.80
N GLU A 532 32.22 28.07 4.12
CA GLU A 532 31.16 28.55 5.02
C GLU A 532 29.74 28.18 4.55
N LYS A 533 29.61 27.09 3.78
CA LYS A 533 28.31 26.58 3.32
C LYS A 533 27.56 25.92 4.47
N PRO A 534 26.22 25.95 4.48
CA PRO A 534 25.44 25.22 5.47
C PRO A 534 25.80 23.72 5.49
N VAL A 535 26.15 23.22 6.68
CA VAL A 535 26.39 21.79 6.94
C VAL A 535 25.44 21.36 8.04
N ALA A 536 24.61 20.36 7.77
CA ALA A 536 23.67 19.80 8.73
C ALA A 536 24.05 18.35 9.05
N SER A 537 24.26 18.04 10.33
CA SER A 537 24.65 16.69 10.76
C SER A 537 23.83 16.24 11.96
N ILE A 538 23.45 14.96 12.00
CA ILE A 538 22.56 14.44 13.03
C ILE A 538 23.08 13.13 13.63
N CYS A 539 22.79 12.91 14.91
CA CYS A 539 23.07 11.67 15.64
C CYS A 539 24.56 11.30 15.67
N HIS A 540 24.99 10.34 14.86
CA HIS A 540 26.39 9.92 14.75
C HIS A 540 27.15 10.64 13.62
N GLY A 541 26.49 11.40 12.76
CA GLY A 541 27.12 12.11 11.63
C GLY A 541 28.27 13.02 12.06
N GLN A 542 28.20 13.57 13.27
CA GLN A 542 29.20 14.44 13.88
C GLN A 542 30.56 13.74 14.11
N GLN A 543 30.61 12.39 14.07
CA GLN A 543 31.87 11.66 14.07
C GLN A 543 32.74 12.03 12.87
N ILE A 544 32.14 12.21 11.69
CA ILE A 544 32.84 12.65 10.48
C ILE A 544 33.35 14.09 10.66
N LEU A 545 32.53 14.99 11.21
CA LEU A 545 32.93 16.37 11.49
C LEU A 545 34.10 16.44 12.48
N SER A 546 34.07 15.59 13.51
CA SER A 546 35.15 15.46 14.49
C SER A 546 36.45 14.97 13.83
N ALA A 547 36.38 13.91 13.02
CA ALA A 547 37.53 13.38 12.28
C ALA A 547 38.09 14.39 11.26
N ALA A 548 37.23 15.23 10.68
CA ALA A 548 37.66 16.30 9.78
C ALA A 548 38.31 17.49 10.53
N GLY A 549 38.22 17.53 11.87
CA GLY A 549 38.77 18.62 12.69
C GLY A 549 37.97 19.92 12.59
N VAL A 550 36.79 19.90 11.98
CA VAL A 550 35.96 21.10 11.72
C VAL A 550 35.10 21.49 12.92
N LEU A 551 35.08 20.68 13.98
CA LEU A 551 34.39 21.00 15.24
C LEU A 551 35.22 21.92 16.16
N LYS A 552 36.51 22.15 15.89
CA LYS A 552 37.38 22.95 16.76
C LYS A 552 36.83 24.38 16.92
N GLY A 553 36.42 24.73 18.14
CA GLY A 553 35.85 26.05 18.45
C GLY A 553 34.39 26.24 18.04
N LYS A 554 33.73 25.21 17.48
CA LYS A 554 32.29 25.21 17.18
C LYS A 554 31.49 24.72 18.38
N LYS A 555 30.23 25.15 18.48
CA LYS A 555 29.24 24.64 19.43
C LYS A 555 28.29 23.70 18.70
N CYS A 556 28.13 22.47 19.18
CA CYS A 556 27.21 21.52 18.56
C CYS A 556 26.68 20.48 19.53
N THR A 557 25.55 19.88 19.16
CA THR A 557 25.03 18.66 19.77
C THR A 557 25.27 17.45 18.87
N ALA A 558 25.01 16.25 19.37
CA ALA A 558 25.03 14.98 18.64
C ALA A 558 24.23 13.95 19.44
N TYR A 559 24.23 12.68 18.99
CA TYR A 559 23.75 11.59 19.85
C TYR A 559 24.52 11.59 21.19
N PRO A 560 23.89 11.37 22.36
CA PRO A 560 24.55 11.55 23.65
C PRO A 560 25.90 10.83 23.80
N ALA A 561 26.05 9.62 23.25
CA ALA A 561 27.32 8.89 23.30
C ALA A 561 28.43 9.53 22.45
N VAL A 562 28.06 10.30 21.42
CA VAL A 562 28.97 11.00 20.50
C VAL A 562 29.49 12.32 21.10
N LYS A 563 29.02 12.72 22.29
CA LYS A 563 29.62 13.79 23.10
C LYS A 563 31.14 13.62 23.25
N LEU A 564 31.60 12.39 23.40
CA LEU A 564 33.03 12.06 23.44
C LEU A 564 33.74 12.55 22.18
N ASN A 565 33.23 12.22 21.00
CA ASN A 565 33.81 12.65 19.73
C ASN A 565 33.77 14.17 19.57
N VAL A 566 32.67 14.83 19.98
CA VAL A 566 32.56 16.29 19.90
C VAL A 566 33.63 16.97 20.74
N VAL A 567 33.79 16.55 22.00
CA VAL A 567 34.78 17.13 22.93
C VAL A 567 36.22 16.85 22.47
N LEU A 568 36.52 15.61 22.07
CA LEU A 568 37.85 15.26 21.55
C LEU A 568 38.19 15.99 20.24
N GLY A 569 37.19 16.27 19.41
CA GLY A 569 37.32 17.08 18.20
C GLY A 569 37.49 18.58 18.47
N GLY A 570 37.51 19.02 19.72
CA GLY A 570 37.66 20.42 20.13
C GLY A 570 36.38 21.25 20.05
N GLY A 571 35.22 20.60 19.93
CA GLY A 571 33.90 21.25 19.95
C GLY A 571 33.38 21.47 21.37
N THR A 572 32.53 22.49 21.52
CA THR A 572 31.78 22.75 22.74
C THR A 572 30.43 22.02 22.67
N TRP A 573 30.21 21.10 23.59
CA TRP A 573 28.99 20.31 23.66
C TRP A 573 27.77 21.16 24.05
N LEU A 574 26.69 21.02 23.28
CA LEU A 574 25.35 21.50 23.62
C LEU A 574 24.48 20.31 23.99
N GLU A 575 23.92 20.34 25.20
CA GLU A 575 23.12 19.22 25.72
C GLU A 575 21.81 19.08 24.92
N PRO A 576 21.52 17.88 24.36
CA PRO A 576 20.30 17.63 23.60
C PRO A 576 19.12 17.32 24.53
N ASP A 577 18.73 18.34 25.29
CA ASP A 577 17.58 18.26 26.20
C ASP A 577 16.54 19.35 25.82
N PRO A 578 15.34 18.96 25.35
CA PRO A 578 14.92 17.59 25.01
C PRO A 578 15.64 17.01 23.77
N ILE A 579 15.54 15.69 23.55
CA ILE A 579 16.28 14.97 22.48
C ILE A 579 15.91 15.41 21.05
N ASP A 580 14.73 15.98 20.86
CA ASP A 580 14.24 16.55 19.60
C ASP A 580 14.78 17.96 19.32
N ARG A 581 15.60 18.51 20.23
CA ARG A 581 16.21 19.83 20.07
C ARG A 581 17.40 19.79 19.12
N CYS A 582 17.47 20.78 18.21
CA CYS A 582 18.62 21.01 17.35
C CYS A 582 19.22 22.39 17.59
N PHE A 583 20.48 22.58 17.19
CA PHE A 583 21.21 23.84 17.37
C PHE A 583 21.92 24.27 16.09
N THR A 584 22.03 25.58 15.89
CA THR A 584 22.81 26.20 14.81
C THR A 584 23.93 27.04 15.39
N ASP A 585 25.17 26.79 14.94
CA ASP A 585 26.35 27.60 15.25
C ASP A 585 27.04 28.07 13.96
N GLY A 586 26.74 29.31 13.55
CA GLY A 586 27.15 29.82 12.24
C GLY A 586 26.51 29.01 11.12
N ASN A 587 27.33 28.36 10.29
CA ASN A 587 26.90 27.52 9.18
C ASN A 587 26.61 26.06 9.56
N LEU A 588 26.80 25.66 10.83
CA LEU A 588 26.67 24.28 11.28
C LEU A 588 25.34 24.07 12.01
N VAL A 589 24.46 23.21 11.46
CA VAL A 589 23.25 22.72 12.11
C VAL A 589 23.53 21.33 12.68
N THR A 590 23.16 21.10 13.94
CA THR A 590 23.30 19.79 14.57
C THR A 590 22.05 19.32 15.30
N GLY A 591 21.71 18.04 15.10
CA GLY A 591 20.65 17.33 15.81
C GLY A 591 21.19 16.09 16.54
N ALA A 592 20.43 15.60 17.51
CA ALA A 592 20.88 14.51 18.39
C ALA A 592 20.35 13.11 18.01
N ALA A 593 19.14 13.02 17.48
CA ALA A 593 18.52 11.78 17.00
C ALA A 593 17.33 12.10 16.08
N TRP A 594 16.77 11.08 15.43
CA TRP A 594 15.61 11.20 14.53
C TRP A 594 14.38 11.98 15.06
N PRO A 595 14.05 12.05 16.38
CA PRO A 595 12.97 12.92 16.85
C PRO A 595 13.19 14.41 16.54
N GLY A 596 14.44 14.82 16.34
CA GLY A 596 14.81 16.21 16.07
C GLY A 596 14.64 16.66 14.62
N HIS A 597 14.20 15.80 13.70
CA HIS A 597 14.03 16.15 12.29
C HIS A 597 13.27 17.46 12.04
N PRO A 598 12.17 17.79 12.74
CA PRO A 598 11.47 19.05 12.52
C PRO A 598 12.36 20.29 12.76
N GLN A 599 13.14 20.30 13.85
CA GLN A 599 14.05 21.40 14.15
C GLN A 599 15.29 21.36 13.24
N PHE A 600 15.79 20.17 12.93
CA PHE A 600 16.94 19.97 12.05
C PHE A 600 16.69 20.54 10.65
N ILE A 601 15.57 20.18 10.04
CA ILE A 601 15.17 20.64 8.71
C ILE A 601 14.85 22.14 8.73
N SER A 602 14.09 22.62 9.72
CA SER A 602 13.74 24.06 9.79
C SER A 602 14.94 24.98 10.00
N GLN A 603 15.95 24.54 10.77
CA GLN A 603 17.19 25.31 10.95
C GLN A 603 18.04 25.31 9.67
N LEU A 604 18.15 24.17 8.97
CA LEU A 604 18.83 24.11 7.68
C LEU A 604 18.12 24.99 6.63
N MET A 605 16.79 24.95 6.57
CA MET A 605 15.99 25.83 5.71
C MET A 605 16.29 27.30 6.01
N SER A 606 16.41 27.67 7.28
CA SER A 606 16.71 29.04 7.70
C SER A 606 18.08 29.50 7.18
N LEU A 607 19.10 28.64 7.22
CA LEU A 607 20.42 28.93 6.65
C LEU A 607 20.41 29.02 5.12
N LEU A 608 19.60 28.20 4.45
CA LEU A 608 19.45 28.19 2.99
C LEU A 608 18.54 29.32 2.47
N GLY A 609 17.90 30.07 3.35
CA GLY A 609 16.92 31.10 2.99
C GLY A 609 15.61 30.53 2.43
N ILE A 610 15.33 29.25 2.69
CA ILE A 610 14.10 28.59 2.26
C ILE A 610 12.96 28.97 3.21
N LYS A 611 11.84 29.44 2.65
CA LYS A 611 10.64 29.79 3.43
C LYS A 611 9.41 29.16 2.83
N VAL A 612 8.54 28.65 3.70
CA VAL A 612 7.18 28.25 3.36
C VAL A 612 6.23 29.30 3.96
N CYS A 613 5.54 30.04 3.09
CA CYS A 613 4.55 31.06 3.49
C CYS A 613 3.16 30.54 3.16
N PHE A 614 2.18 30.77 4.05
CA PHE A 614 0.77 30.44 3.86
C PHE A 614 -0.09 31.70 3.79
#